data_AF-K7WXS4-F1
#
_entry.id   AF-K7WXS4-F1
#
_cell.length_a   1.000
_cell.length_b   1.000
_cell.length_c   1.000
_cell.angle_alpha   90.00
_cell.angle_beta   90.00
_cell.angle_gamma   90.00
#
_symmetry.space_group_name_H-M   'P 1'
#
loop_
_entity.id
_entity.type
_entity.pdbx_description
1 polymer ?
#
loop_
_entity_poly.entity_id
_entity_poly.type
_entity_poly.pdbx_seq_one_letter_code
_entity_poly.pdbx_strand_id
1 'polypeptide(L)'
;MSRINPYTLQMQITQMFTQGQSFFALTKVQDWLKEHNQNPLDYEILFHKKPAPPGSKEVMVIEIELKRKDGQPVDPWLQEQANLHA
;
A
#
# COMPACT_ATOMS: atom_id res chain seq x y z
N MET A 1 -19.62 -10.24 0.60
CA MET A 1 -19.80 -10.06 -0.85
C MET A 1 -18.53 -9.46 -1.43
N SER A 2 -17.90 -10.19 -2.33
CA SER A 2 -16.53 -10.02 -2.82
C SER A 2 -16.34 -8.71 -3.59
N ARG A 3 -15.51 -7.81 -3.06
CA ARG A 3 -14.88 -6.75 -3.86
C ARG A 3 -13.70 -7.40 -4.57
N ILE A 4 -13.93 -7.97 -5.74
CA ILE A 4 -12.85 -8.28 -6.67
C ILE A 4 -12.33 -6.91 -7.10
N ASN A 5 -11.33 -6.38 -6.37
CA ASN A 5 -10.59 -5.21 -6.78
C ASN A 5 -9.58 -5.73 -7.82
N PRO A 6 -9.74 -5.41 -9.12
CA PRO A 6 -8.82 -5.90 -10.15
C PRO A 6 -7.45 -5.24 -10.06
N TYR A 7 -7.30 -4.24 -9.19
CA TYR A 7 -6.07 -3.49 -8.98
C TYR A 7 -5.51 -3.78 -7.58
N THR A 8 -4.21 -4.04 -7.50
CA THR A 8 -3.51 -4.24 -6.23
C THR A 8 -3.53 -2.98 -5.38
N LEU A 9 -3.29 -3.12 -4.07
CA LEU A 9 -3.25 -1.97 -3.16
C LEU A 9 -2.28 -0.90 -3.68
N GLN A 10 -1.07 -1.32 -4.05
CA GLN A 10 -0.01 -0.44 -4.57
C GLN A 10 -0.45 0.36 -5.80
N MET A 11 -1.16 -0.25 -6.76
CA MET A 11 -1.69 0.47 -7.93
C MET A 11 -2.71 1.53 -7.51
N GLN A 12 -3.61 1.20 -6.59
CA GLN A 12 -4.62 2.14 -6.10
C GLN A 12 -3.98 3.33 -5.38
N ILE A 13 -2.98 3.07 -4.52
CA ILE A 13 -2.21 4.13 -3.87
C ILE A 13 -1.46 4.97 -4.90
N THR A 14 -0.82 4.35 -5.88
CA THR A 14 -0.10 5.06 -6.96
C THR A 14 -1.03 5.98 -7.75
N GLN A 15 -2.23 5.52 -8.09
CA GLN A 15 -3.25 6.34 -8.74
C GLN A 15 -3.71 7.50 -7.86
N MET A 16 -3.94 7.27 -6.56
CA MET A 16 -4.30 8.34 -5.62
C MET A 16 -3.23 9.42 -5.56
N PHE A 17 -1.94 9.05 -5.48
CA PHE A 17 -0.85 10.02 -5.51
C PHE A 17 -0.76 10.77 -6.85
N THR A 18 -0.98 10.09 -7.96
CA THR A 18 -0.97 10.69 -9.30
C THR A 18 -2.14 11.68 -9.50
N GLN A 19 -3.30 11.39 -8.92
CA GLN A 19 -4.50 12.22 -8.99
C GLN A 19 -4.56 13.31 -7.91
N GLY A 20 -3.53 13.44 -7.05
CA GLY A 20 -3.51 14.41 -5.95
C GLY A 20 -4.41 14.04 -4.76
N GLN A 21 -4.90 12.79 -4.71
CA GLN A 21 -5.75 12.25 -3.64
C GLN A 21 -4.93 11.49 -2.57
N SER A 22 -3.63 11.77 -2.44
CA SER A 22 -2.73 11.09 -1.51
C SER A 22 -3.17 11.19 -0.04
N PHE A 23 -3.99 12.18 0.31
CA PHE A 23 -4.58 12.31 1.65
C PHE A 23 -5.36 11.06 2.07
N PHE A 24 -6.05 10.40 1.13
CA PHE A 24 -6.83 9.19 1.39
C PHE A 24 -6.00 7.90 1.33
N ALA A 25 -4.74 7.97 0.89
CA ALA A 25 -3.86 6.81 0.77
C ALA A 25 -3.66 6.12 2.13
N LEU A 26 -3.52 6.91 3.20
CA LEU A 26 -3.37 6.37 4.56
C LEU A 26 -4.58 5.53 4.96
N THR A 27 -5.79 6.10 4.87
CA THR A 27 -7.04 5.40 5.21
C THR A 27 -7.20 4.15 4.36
N LYS A 28 -6.80 4.21 3.09
CA LYS A 28 -6.88 3.06 2.19
C LYS A 28 -6.01 1.90 2.64
N VAL A 29 -4.76 2.15 3.05
CA VAL A 29 -3.88 1.11 3.60
C VAL A 29 -4.40 0.61 4.95
N GLN A 30 -4.95 1.49 5.79
CA GLN A 30 -5.55 1.08 7.06
C GLN A 30 -6.75 0.13 6.85
N ASP A 31 -7.61 0.42 5.90
CA ASP A 31 -8.75 -0.46 5.60
C ASP A 31 -8.29 -1.79 5.01
N TRP A 32 -7.27 -1.79 4.15
CA TRP A 32 -6.66 -3.02 3.65
C TRP A 32 -6.04 -3.86 4.78
N LEU A 33 -5.38 -3.25 5.76
CA LEU A 33 -4.86 -3.95 6.94
C LEU A 33 -6.00 -4.63 7.73
N LYS A 34 -7.11 -3.93 7.94
CA LYS A 34 -8.30 -4.53 8.59
C LYS A 34 -8.85 -5.72 7.81
N GLU A 35 -8.90 -5.62 6.48
CA GLU A 35 -9.32 -6.73 5.61
C GLU A 35 -8.41 -7.96 5.75
N HIS A 36 -7.14 -7.76 6.13
CA HIS A 36 -6.15 -8.82 6.38
C HIS A 36 -6.06 -9.23 7.86
N ASN A 37 -7.07 -8.90 8.68
CA ASN A 37 -7.11 -9.14 10.12
C ASN A 37 -5.95 -8.50 10.90
N GLN A 38 -5.39 -7.41 10.38
CA GLN A 38 -4.36 -6.62 11.05
C GLN A 38 -4.98 -5.37 11.67
N ASN A 39 -4.47 -4.98 12.84
CA ASN A 39 -4.88 -3.73 13.49
C ASN A 39 -4.03 -2.57 12.96
N PRO A 40 -4.62 -1.60 12.23
CA PRO A 40 -3.84 -0.52 11.62
C PRO A 40 -3.17 0.42 12.63
N LEU A 41 -3.64 0.43 13.88
CA LEU A 41 -3.05 1.26 14.93
C LEU A 41 -1.67 0.76 15.34
N ASP A 42 -1.36 -0.51 15.09
CA ASP A 42 -0.09 -1.14 15.43
C ASP A 42 0.99 -0.83 14.39
N TYR A 43 0.62 -0.25 13.26
CA TYR A 43 1.52 0.07 12.15
C TYR A 43 1.64 1.58 11.94
N GLU A 44 2.86 2.00 11.64
CA GLU A 44 3.19 3.25 10.97
C GLU A 44 3.25 2.96 9.46
N ILE A 45 2.58 3.79 8.66
CA ILE A 45 2.43 3.60 7.22
C ILE A 45 3.19 4.73 6.53
N LEU A 46 4.22 4.37 5.77
CA LEU A 46 5.08 5.29 5.04
C LEU A 46 4.90 5.06 3.53
N PHE A 47 4.94 6.15 2.76
CA PHE A 47 4.79 6.11 1.31
C PHE A 47 6.05 6.60 0.65
N HIS A 48 6.72 5.73 -0.11
CA HIS A 48 7.94 6.05 -0.84
C HIS A 48 7.66 6.19 -2.32
N LYS A 49 7.96 7.38 -2.86
CA LYS A 49 7.87 7.63 -4.30
C LYS A 49 9.09 7.03 -4.97
N LYS A 50 8.89 5.99 -5.77
CA LYS A 50 9.92 5.37 -6.60
C LYS A 50 9.62 5.60 -8.08
N PRO A 51 10.64 5.75 -8.93
CA PRO A 51 10.42 5.68 -10.37
C PRO A 51 9.80 4.32 -10.73
N ALA A 52 8.84 4.32 -11.65
CA ALA A 52 8.24 3.07 -12.08
C ALA A 52 9.29 2.17 -12.77
N PRO A 53 9.19 0.84 -12.62
CA PRO A 53 10.10 -0.07 -13.30
C PRO A 53 9.94 0.03 -14.83
N PRO A 54 11.01 -0.24 -15.59
CA PRO A 54 10.94 -0.25 -17.06
C PRO A 54 9.87 -1.22 -17.55
N GLY A 55 8.89 -0.74 -18.32
CA GLY A 55 7.77 -1.55 -18.83
C GLY A 55 6.42 -1.28 -18.16
N SER A 56 6.37 -0.56 -17.03
CA SER A 56 5.12 -0.05 -16.45
C SER A 56 4.57 1.13 -17.24
N LYS A 57 3.24 1.30 -17.24
CA LYS A 57 2.56 2.45 -17.87
C LYS A 57 2.64 3.70 -17.01
N GLU A 58 2.85 3.53 -15.71
CA GLU A 58 2.99 4.60 -14.74
C GLU A 58 4.39 5.24 -14.81
N VAL A 59 4.48 6.54 -14.54
CA VAL A 59 5.77 7.27 -14.46
C VAL A 59 6.43 7.11 -13.09
N MET A 60 5.63 6.88 -12.05
CA MET A 60 6.06 6.65 -10.68
C MET A 60 5.23 5.54 -10.04
N VAL A 61 5.81 4.84 -9.07
CA VAL A 61 5.13 3.87 -8.21
C VAL A 61 5.27 4.34 -6.77
N ILE A 62 4.21 4.14 -5.98
CA ILE A 62 4.23 4.39 -4.55
C ILE A 62 4.40 3.07 -3.83
N GLU A 63 5.58 2.88 -3.24
CA GLU A 63 5.84 1.77 -2.34
C GLU A 63 5.28 2.09 -0.96
N ILE A 64 4.62 1.10 -0.36
CA ILE A 64 3.98 1.19 0.93
C ILE A 64 4.90 0.48 1.92
N GLU A 65 5.54 1.21 2.82
CA GLU A 65 6.29 0.63 3.91
C GLU A 65 5.40 0.58 5.16
N LEU A 66 5.21 -0.63 5.68
CA LEU A 66 4.60 -0.87 6.97
C LEU A 66 5.72 -1.01 8.00
N LYS A 67 5.59 -0.34 9.13
CA LYS A 67 6.51 -0.46 10.26
C LYS A 67 5.72 -0.67 11.54
N ARG A 68 6.00 -1.71 12.32
CA ARG A 68 5.29 -1.89 13.59
C ARG A 68 5.76 -0.84 14.61
N LYS A 69 4.81 -0.25 15.32
CA LYS A 69 5.09 0.75 16.36
C LYS A 69 5.71 0.15 17.62
N ASP A 70 5.54 -1.16 17.83
CA ASP A 70 6.17 -1.89 18.92
C ASP A 70 7.66 -2.20 18.68
N GLY A 71 8.21 -1.81 17.51
CA GLY A 71 9.60 -2.03 17.14
C GLY A 71 9.89 -3.44 16.60
N GLN A 72 8.88 -4.30 16.50
CA GLN A 72 9.04 -5.60 15.85
C GLN A 72 9.10 -5.46 14.33
N PRO A 73 9.79 -6.37 13.63
CA PRO A 73 9.71 -6.42 12.17
C PRO A 73 8.26 -6.69 11.73
N VAL A 74 7.84 -6.04 10.64
CA VAL A 74 6.60 -6.42 9.95
C VAL A 74 6.79 -7.78 9.31
N ASP A 75 5.73 -8.58 9.26
CA ASP A 75 5.73 -9.84 8.54
C ASP A 75 6.09 -9.60 7.05
N PRO A 76 7.15 -10.23 6.52
CA PRO A 76 7.55 -10.08 5.13
C PRO A 76 6.40 -10.33 4.15
N TRP A 77 5.53 -11.32 4.43
CA TRP A 77 4.40 -11.62 3.57
C TRP A 77 3.40 -10.46 3.52
N LEU A 78 3.14 -9.79 4.65
CA LEU A 78 2.24 -8.65 4.71
C LEU A 78 2.82 -7.45 3.94
N GLN A 79 4.12 -7.20 4.11
CA GLN A 79 4.85 -6.15 3.42
C GLN A 79 4.88 -6.37 1.90
N GLU A 80 5.08 -7.62 1.46
CA GLU A 80 5.04 -8.00 0.04
C GLU A 80 3.63 -7.88 -0.53
N GLN A 81 2.60 -8.33 0.20
CA GLN A 81 1.22 -8.23 -0.25
C GLN A 81 0.73 -6.79 -0.42
N ALA A 82 1.17 -5.87 0.45
CA ALA A 82 0.87 -4.45 0.30
C ALA A 82 1.46 -3.88 -1.01
N ASN A 83 2.58 -4.43 -1.46
CA ASN A 83 3.32 -4.01 -2.65
C ASN A 83 3.21 -4.97 -3.83
N LEU A 84 2.21 -5.85 -3.84
CA LEU A 84 2.02 -6.80 -4.93
C LEU A 84 1.81 -6.03 -6.24
N HIS A 85 2.61 -6.35 -7.25
CA HIS A 85 2.42 -5.88 -8.62
C HIS A 85 1.52 -6.89 -9.36
N ALA A 86 0.53 -6.39 -10.11
CA ALA A 86 -0.30 -7.21 -11.00
C ALA A 86 0.42 -7.54 -12.31
#